data_AF-A0A9W8DNH7-F1
#
_entry.id   AF-A0A9W8DNH7-F1
#
_cell.length_a   1.000
_cell.length_b   1.000
_cell.length_c   1.000
_cell.angle_alpha   90.00
_cell.angle_beta   90.00
_cell.angle_gamma   90.00
#
_symmetry.space_group_name_H-M   'P 1'
#
loop_
_entity.id
_entity.type
_entity.pdbx_description
1 polymer ?
#
loop_
_entity_poly.entity_id
_entity_poly.type
_entity_poly.pdbx_seq_one_letter_code
_entity_poly.pdbx_strand_id
1 'polypeptide(L)'
;MKEYSKYKLRRQAQLQSPGASRGRGWGQRRTNPAPAIDPLAPIKREVAIFKKLRHPHIVRLYEVLNDPDQDALYMVYEMCERGPVLDMGRDRTAAPLSEPTARTYFTMTLLGLEYLHDSGIVHRDIKPDNLLLNRDGVLKMVDFGVSEMFTRRADAVHTAAGSPAFMPPELCRAHHGDVSGTKADLWSLGVTLYCFVTGHLPFHGDSVPAMYEAILQQPLTLPEHLSAPLADLLRGMLNKDPDHRWDLATIRKHPWVTADALAPLVPSVENCKDSVTEVTDQEVSNAIHSISSLTTVLKAAMIFKSRYRQRLAAEERGKEDGAPGA
;
A
#
# COMPACT_ATOMS: atom_id res chain seq x y z
N MET A 1 -1.89 -0.90 14.94
CA MET A 1 -0.68 -0.06 15.13
C MET A 1 0.50 -0.86 14.60
N LYS A 2 1.36 -0.26 13.79
CA LYS A 2 2.53 -0.90 13.19
C LYS A 2 3.80 -0.18 13.63
N GLU A 3 4.86 -0.92 13.89
CA GLU A 3 6.14 -0.40 14.40
C GLU A 3 7.21 -0.39 13.30
N TYR A 4 7.98 0.71 13.22
CA TYR A 4 9.07 0.88 12.27
C TYR A 4 10.35 1.36 12.95
N SER A 5 11.50 0.75 12.66
CA SER A 5 12.79 1.12 13.26
C SER A 5 13.33 2.44 12.68
N LYS A 6 13.55 3.47 13.51
CA LYS A 6 14.04 4.79 13.05
C LYS A 6 15.40 4.68 12.38
N TYR A 7 16.30 3.83 12.88
CA TYR A 7 17.59 3.56 12.26
C TYR A 7 17.44 3.09 10.81
N LYS A 8 16.55 2.11 10.54
CA LYS A 8 16.31 1.62 9.18
C LYS A 8 15.76 2.72 8.26
N LEU A 9 14.83 3.54 8.78
CA LEU A 9 14.24 4.66 8.02
C LEU A 9 15.30 5.70 7.64
N ARG A 10 16.20 6.04 8.56
CA ARG A 10 17.31 6.98 8.29
C ARG A 10 18.30 6.44 7.28
N ARG A 11 18.67 5.15 7.38
CA ARG A 11 19.64 4.53 6.48
C ARG A 11 19.12 4.49 5.04
N GLN A 12 17.83 4.22 4.85
CA GLN A 12 17.19 4.26 3.53
C GLN A 12 17.20 5.67 2.93
N ALA A 13 16.87 6.70 3.73
CA ALA A 13 16.92 8.09 3.27
C ALA A 13 18.34 8.58 2.92
N GLN A 14 19.37 8.10 3.64
CA GLN A 14 20.77 8.50 3.43
C GLN A 14 21.42 7.85 2.21
N LEU A 15 21.10 6.58 1.92
CA LEU A 15 21.65 5.83 0.77
C LEU A 15 21.28 6.43 -0.59
N GLN A 16 20.38 7.40 -0.62
CA GLN A 16 19.74 7.91 -1.84
C GLN A 16 19.83 9.43 -2.00
N SER A 17 20.60 10.12 -1.14
CA SER A 17 20.99 11.52 -1.36
C SER A 17 22.38 11.54 -2.02
N PRO A 18 22.51 11.83 -3.34
CA PRO A 18 23.81 11.95 -3.97
C PRO A 18 24.40 13.32 -3.58
N GLY A 19 25.48 13.32 -2.80
CA GLY A 19 26.27 14.53 -2.56
C GLY A 19 26.52 14.85 -1.09
N ALA A 20 27.38 14.06 -0.44
CA ALA A 20 28.26 14.60 0.59
C ALA A 20 29.69 14.20 0.20
N SER A 21 30.30 15.04 -0.63
CA SER A 21 31.71 14.93 -0.98
C SER A 21 32.55 14.92 0.31
N ARG A 22 33.34 13.86 0.49
CA ARG A 22 34.37 13.75 1.53
C ARG A 22 35.50 14.74 1.23
N GLY A 23 35.30 16.01 1.59
CA GLY A 23 36.37 17.00 1.66
C GLY A 23 37.22 16.75 2.91
N ARG A 24 38.46 16.26 2.73
CA ARG A 24 39.49 16.29 3.78
C ARG A 24 39.99 17.72 3.92
N GLY A 25 39.77 18.35 5.06
CA GLY A 25 40.34 19.66 5.41
C GLY A 25 40.51 19.77 6.91
N TRP A 26 41.75 19.69 7.38
CA TRP A 26 42.13 19.99 8.76
C TRP A 26 42.04 21.50 9.00
N GLY A 27 41.24 21.91 9.97
CA GLY A 27 41.15 23.29 10.42
C GLY A 27 40.31 23.39 11.68
N GLN A 28 40.96 23.56 12.84
CA GLN A 28 40.30 23.83 14.11
C GLN A 28 39.58 25.19 14.03
N ARG A 29 38.24 25.14 14.01
CA ARG A 29 37.37 26.27 14.33
C ARG A 29 36.38 25.81 15.38
N ARG A 30 36.32 26.54 16.50
CA ARG A 30 35.27 26.40 17.52
C ARG A 30 33.93 26.62 16.82
N THR A 31 33.15 25.56 16.63
CA THR A 31 31.80 25.65 16.08
C THR A 31 30.82 25.79 17.23
N ASN A 32 29.93 26.79 17.14
CA ASN A 32 28.63 26.72 17.81
C ASN A 32 28.04 25.32 17.60
N PRO A 33 27.33 24.72 18.59
CA PRO A 33 26.61 23.50 18.32
C PRO A 33 25.70 23.76 17.12
N ALA A 34 25.89 22.99 16.05
CA ALA A 34 24.99 23.03 14.90
C ALA A 34 23.55 22.86 15.42
N PRO A 35 22.56 23.58 14.88
CA PRO A 35 21.17 23.35 15.26
C PRO A 35 20.89 21.85 15.16
N ALA A 36 20.31 21.27 16.21
CA ALA A 36 20.02 19.85 16.27
C ALA A 36 19.18 19.49 15.03
N ILE A 37 19.79 18.81 14.07
CA ILE A 37 19.11 18.41 12.84
C ILE A 37 18.02 17.42 13.27
N ASP A 38 16.75 17.80 13.11
CA ASP A 38 15.63 16.92 13.39
C ASP A 38 15.79 15.65 12.55
N PRO A 39 16.06 14.51 13.19
CA PRO A 39 16.44 13.30 12.48
C PRO A 39 15.25 12.64 11.75
N LEU A 40 14.04 13.16 11.95
CA LEU A 40 12.82 12.74 11.26
C LEU A 40 12.38 13.73 10.17
N ALA A 41 13.03 14.89 10.04
CA ALA A 41 12.71 15.87 9.01
C ALA A 41 12.63 15.30 7.58
N PRO A 42 13.49 14.33 7.16
CA PRO A 42 13.41 13.77 5.81
C PRO A 42 12.11 13.03 5.51
N ILE A 43 11.42 12.51 6.54
CA ILE A 43 10.26 11.62 6.39
C ILE A 43 8.94 12.29 6.81
N LYS A 44 9.01 13.43 7.51
CA LYS A 44 7.83 14.19 7.98
C LYS A 44 6.91 14.60 6.84
N ARG A 45 7.47 15.00 5.69
CA ARG A 45 6.68 15.38 4.51
C ARG A 45 5.85 14.21 3.99
N GLU A 46 6.46 13.03 3.90
CA GLU A 46 5.81 11.82 3.42
C GLU A 46 4.75 11.31 4.40
N VAL A 47 5.03 11.39 5.71
CA VAL A 47 4.01 11.14 6.75
C VAL A 47 2.82 12.09 6.60
N ALA A 48 3.06 13.38 6.33
CA ALA A 48 1.99 14.35 6.15
C ALA A 48 1.13 14.01 4.93
N ILE A 49 1.75 13.63 3.80
CA ILE A 49 1.03 13.16 2.61
C ILE A 49 0.16 11.96 2.97
N PHE A 50 0.72 10.95 3.65
CA PHE A 50 -0.01 9.73 4.01
C PHE A 50 -1.17 9.99 4.98
N LYS A 51 -0.98 10.91 5.94
CA LYS A 51 -2.06 11.33 6.84
C LYS A 51 -3.18 12.06 6.10
N LYS A 52 -2.93 12.68 4.93
CA LYS A 52 -3.93 13.37 4.11
C LYS A 52 -4.70 12.47 3.15
N LEU A 53 -4.16 11.30 2.77
CA LEU A 53 -4.85 10.40 1.84
C LEU A 53 -6.23 10.00 2.38
N ARG A 54 -7.26 10.22 1.57
CA ARG A 54 -8.66 9.91 1.90
C ARG A 54 -9.34 9.31 0.68
N HIS A 55 -9.46 7.99 0.69
CA HIS A 55 -10.16 7.25 -0.35
C HIS A 55 -10.81 6.00 0.26
N PRO A 56 -12.01 5.56 -0.20
CA PRO A 56 -12.71 4.41 0.38
C PRO A 56 -11.87 3.13 0.41
N HIS A 57 -10.99 2.95 -0.58
CA HIS A 57 -10.19 1.75 -0.76
C HIS A 57 -8.72 1.86 -0.32
N ILE A 58 -8.34 2.94 0.36
CA ILE A 58 -7.00 3.15 0.91
C ILE A 58 -7.08 3.14 2.43
N VAL A 59 -6.17 2.42 3.11
CA VAL A 59 -6.17 2.39 4.57
C VAL A 59 -5.85 3.77 5.13
N ARG A 60 -6.64 4.22 6.10
CA ARG A 60 -6.42 5.53 6.73
C ARG A 60 -5.31 5.46 7.76
N LEU A 61 -4.28 6.29 7.59
CA LEU A 61 -3.31 6.60 8.64
C LEU A 61 -3.87 7.72 9.53
N TYR A 62 -4.14 7.41 10.80
CA TYR A 62 -4.64 8.37 11.79
C TYR A 62 -3.51 9.17 12.42
N GLU A 63 -2.48 8.49 12.93
CA GLU A 63 -1.36 9.14 13.62
C GLU A 63 -0.03 8.40 13.45
N VAL A 64 1.06 9.12 13.60
CA VAL A 64 2.42 8.59 13.75
C VAL A 64 2.99 9.09 15.07
N LEU A 65 3.25 8.16 15.98
CA LEU A 65 3.78 8.43 17.30
C LEU A 65 5.29 8.13 17.34
N ASN A 66 6.04 9.05 17.93
CA ASN A 66 7.47 8.91 18.16
C ASN A 66 7.72 8.83 19.66
N ASP A 67 8.26 7.73 20.15
CA ASP A 67 8.80 7.64 21.51
C ASP A 67 10.30 7.95 21.43
N PRO A 68 10.80 9.12 21.88
CA PRO A 68 12.19 9.53 21.70
C PRO A 68 13.21 8.54 22.29
N ASP A 69 12.82 7.80 23.31
CA ASP A 69 13.69 6.87 24.05
C ASP A 69 13.78 5.49 23.37
N GLN A 70 12.95 5.23 22.36
CA GLN A 70 12.93 3.99 21.58
C GLN A 70 13.45 4.22 20.16
N ASP A 71 13.99 3.18 19.50
CA ASP A 71 14.31 3.23 18.06
C ASP A 71 13.06 2.96 17.20
N ALA A 72 11.86 3.38 17.61
CA ALA A 72 10.60 3.03 16.96
C ALA A 72 9.69 4.23 16.63
N LEU A 73 9.09 4.21 15.44
CA LEU A 73 7.90 4.99 15.09
C LEU A 73 6.69 4.07 15.07
N TYR A 74 5.58 4.54 15.64
CA TYR A 74 4.33 3.79 15.72
C TYR A 74 3.29 4.44 14.83
N MET A 75 2.88 3.73 13.78
CA MET A 75 1.84 4.19 12.86
C MET A 75 0.48 3.60 13.25
N VAL A 76 -0.50 4.47 13.46
CA VAL A 76 -1.86 4.14 13.90
C VAL A 76 -2.79 4.18 12.70
N TYR A 77 -3.22 3.02 12.24
CA TYR A 77 -4.08 2.86 11.07
C TYR A 77 -5.53 2.54 11.45
N GLU A 78 -6.42 2.70 10.47
CA GLU A 78 -7.70 1.99 10.39
C GLU A 78 -7.51 0.48 10.61
N MET A 79 -8.41 -0.14 11.36
CA MET A 79 -8.41 -1.57 11.59
C MET A 79 -9.14 -2.27 10.44
N CYS A 80 -8.54 -3.35 9.91
CA CYS A 80 -9.17 -4.22 8.93
C CYS A 80 -9.44 -5.58 9.58
N GLU A 81 -10.62 -5.76 10.18
CA GLU A 81 -10.94 -6.89 11.06
C GLU A 81 -11.04 -8.24 10.34
N ARG A 82 -11.35 -8.22 9.04
CA ARG A 82 -11.58 -9.44 8.26
C ARG A 82 -10.31 -9.98 7.61
N GLY A 83 -9.17 -9.30 7.77
CA GLY A 83 -7.89 -9.74 7.22
C GLY A 83 -7.82 -9.63 5.70
N PRO A 84 -6.87 -10.33 5.05
CA PRO A 84 -6.68 -10.31 3.60
C PRO A 84 -7.88 -10.84 2.83
N VAL A 85 -8.11 -10.31 1.63
CA VAL A 85 -9.16 -10.77 0.69
C VAL A 85 -8.93 -12.20 0.22
N LEU A 86 -7.67 -12.64 0.18
CA LEU A 86 -7.25 -13.99 -0.16
C LEU A 86 -5.95 -14.28 0.58
N ASP A 87 -5.95 -15.34 1.40
CA ASP A 87 -4.77 -15.82 2.12
C ASP A 87 -4.07 -16.89 1.28
N MET A 88 -2.94 -16.53 0.69
CA MET A 88 -2.13 -17.42 -0.15
C MET A 88 -1.30 -18.43 0.67
N GLY A 89 -1.26 -18.28 2.00
CA GLY A 89 -0.49 -19.15 2.88
C GLY A 89 1.00 -19.20 2.55
N ARG A 90 1.70 -20.17 3.17
CA ARG A 90 3.14 -20.38 2.93
C ARG A 90 3.42 -21.03 1.58
N ASP A 91 2.51 -21.89 1.15
CA ASP A 91 2.65 -22.70 -0.08
C ASP A 91 2.20 -21.93 -1.32
N ARG A 92 1.79 -20.66 -1.16
CA ARG A 92 1.34 -19.77 -2.25
C ARG A 92 0.18 -20.35 -3.04
N THR A 93 -0.71 -21.03 -2.34
CA THR A 93 -1.93 -21.62 -2.86
C THR A 93 -3.11 -21.28 -1.96
N ALA A 94 -4.28 -21.05 -2.57
CA ALA A 94 -5.51 -20.71 -1.89
C ALA A 94 -6.71 -21.28 -2.67
N ALA A 95 -7.87 -21.32 -2.03
CA ALA A 95 -9.12 -21.53 -2.76
C ALA A 95 -9.40 -20.31 -3.65
N PRO A 96 -9.64 -20.48 -4.96
CA PRO A 96 -9.96 -19.37 -5.84
C PRO A 96 -11.29 -18.71 -5.44
N LEU A 97 -11.36 -17.40 -5.65
CA LEU A 97 -12.59 -16.63 -5.54
C LEU A 97 -13.46 -16.86 -6.77
N SER A 98 -14.77 -16.72 -6.60
CA SER A 98 -15.67 -16.63 -7.75
C SER A 98 -15.33 -15.40 -8.60
N GLU A 99 -15.50 -15.49 -9.91
CA GLU A 99 -15.22 -14.37 -10.82
C GLU A 99 -15.98 -13.07 -10.43
N PRO A 100 -17.27 -13.09 -10.02
CA PRO A 100 -17.95 -11.89 -9.53
C PRO A 100 -17.31 -11.29 -8.26
N THR A 101 -16.86 -12.13 -7.33
CA THR A 101 -16.15 -11.67 -6.13
C THR A 101 -14.79 -11.08 -6.48
N ALA A 102 -14.03 -11.76 -7.35
CA ALA A 102 -12.74 -11.29 -7.84
C ALA A 102 -12.88 -9.94 -8.56
N ARG A 103 -13.92 -9.74 -9.38
CA ARG A 103 -14.25 -8.46 -10.04
C ARG A 103 -14.53 -7.37 -9.02
N THR A 104 -15.28 -7.67 -7.96
CA THR A 104 -15.58 -6.70 -6.90
C THR A 104 -14.30 -6.20 -6.22
N TYR A 105 -13.42 -7.11 -5.79
CA TYR A 105 -12.16 -6.70 -5.16
C TYR A 105 -11.17 -6.06 -6.15
N PHE A 106 -11.14 -6.53 -7.40
CA PHE A 106 -10.33 -5.93 -8.45
C PHE A 106 -10.74 -4.47 -8.71
N THR A 107 -12.03 -4.20 -8.87
CA THR A 107 -12.55 -2.84 -9.14
C THR A 107 -12.28 -1.90 -7.96
N MET A 108 -12.49 -2.35 -6.72
CA MET A 108 -12.13 -1.59 -5.51
C MET A 108 -10.62 -1.26 -5.47
N THR A 109 -9.78 -2.24 -5.79
CA THR A 109 -8.31 -2.05 -5.83
C THR A 109 -7.90 -1.11 -6.95
N LEU A 110 -8.50 -1.22 -8.13
CA LEU A 110 -8.23 -0.36 -9.29
C LEU A 110 -8.58 1.10 -9.01
N LEU A 111 -9.71 1.36 -8.33
CA LEU A 111 -10.11 2.70 -7.90
C LEU A 111 -9.14 3.29 -6.87
N GLY A 112 -8.71 2.49 -5.89
CA GLY A 112 -7.71 2.92 -4.92
C GLY A 112 -6.35 3.21 -5.57
N LEU A 113 -5.96 2.38 -6.52
CA LEU A 113 -4.71 2.54 -7.26
C LEU A 113 -4.72 3.80 -8.14
N GLU A 114 -5.82 4.07 -8.84
CA GLU A 114 -5.98 5.30 -9.61
C GLU A 114 -5.83 6.54 -8.73
N TYR A 115 -6.45 6.56 -7.54
CA TYR A 115 -6.34 7.65 -6.59
C TYR A 115 -4.89 7.86 -6.10
N LEU A 116 -4.16 6.78 -5.82
CA LEU A 116 -2.74 6.87 -5.44
C LEU A 116 -1.89 7.43 -6.58
N HIS A 117 -2.07 6.91 -7.80
CA HIS A 117 -1.32 7.36 -8.98
C HIS A 117 -1.60 8.84 -9.28
N ASP A 118 -2.83 9.31 -9.14
CA ASP A 118 -3.20 10.72 -9.30
C ASP A 118 -2.64 11.61 -8.18
N SER A 119 -2.44 11.05 -6.98
CA SER A 119 -1.70 11.68 -5.88
C SER A 119 -0.17 11.58 -6.03
N GLY A 120 0.35 11.07 -7.16
CA GLY A 120 1.78 10.92 -7.43
C GLY A 120 2.47 9.85 -6.59
N ILE A 121 1.72 8.85 -6.10
CA ILE A 121 2.20 7.77 -5.23
C ILE A 121 2.13 6.44 -5.98
N VAL A 122 3.21 5.67 -5.95
CA VAL A 122 3.26 4.31 -6.50
C VAL A 122 3.26 3.30 -5.36
N HIS A 123 2.40 2.28 -5.44
CA HIS A 123 2.24 1.33 -4.34
C HIS A 123 3.45 0.39 -4.17
N ARG A 124 3.95 -0.20 -5.28
CA ARG A 124 5.13 -1.08 -5.39
C ARG A 124 5.08 -2.45 -4.70
N ASP A 125 3.98 -2.82 -4.04
CA ASP A 125 3.84 -4.13 -3.38
C ASP A 125 2.37 -4.59 -3.39
N ILE A 126 1.70 -4.44 -4.54
CA ILE A 126 0.32 -4.92 -4.70
C ILE A 126 0.33 -6.45 -4.76
N LYS A 127 -0.37 -7.05 -3.81
CA LYS A 127 -0.54 -8.50 -3.67
C LYS A 127 -1.74 -8.80 -2.77
N PRO A 128 -2.30 -10.02 -2.81
CA PRO A 128 -3.44 -10.40 -1.97
C PRO A 128 -3.27 -10.06 -0.48
N ASP A 129 -2.08 -10.27 0.09
CA ASP A 129 -1.79 -10.01 1.51
C ASP A 129 -1.94 -8.53 1.90
N ASN A 130 -1.77 -7.60 0.95
CA ASN A 130 -1.85 -6.16 1.18
C ASN A 130 -3.23 -5.58 0.81
N LEU A 131 -4.21 -6.43 0.50
CA LEU A 131 -5.58 -6.04 0.24
C LEU A 131 -6.45 -6.59 1.36
N LEU A 132 -6.72 -5.76 2.37
CA LEU A 132 -7.45 -6.18 3.56
C LEU A 132 -8.92 -5.80 3.50
N LEU A 133 -9.75 -6.47 4.30
CA LEU A 133 -11.16 -6.16 4.45
C LEU A 133 -11.44 -5.59 5.84
N ASN A 134 -12.14 -4.47 5.89
CA ASN A 134 -12.70 -3.96 7.15
C ASN A 134 -13.94 -4.75 7.57
N ARG A 135 -14.51 -4.43 8.74
CA ARG A 135 -15.72 -5.05 9.28
C ARG A 135 -16.89 -5.10 8.29
N ASP A 136 -17.05 -4.07 7.47
CA ASP A 136 -18.16 -3.94 6.50
C ASP A 136 -17.87 -4.67 5.19
N GLY A 137 -16.70 -5.30 5.05
CA GLY A 137 -16.28 -5.98 3.83
C GLY A 137 -15.82 -5.04 2.72
N VAL A 138 -15.46 -3.80 3.06
CA VAL A 138 -14.83 -2.87 2.13
C VAL A 138 -13.33 -3.15 2.08
N LEU A 139 -12.81 -3.29 0.87
CA LEU A 139 -11.39 -3.49 0.61
C LEU A 139 -10.59 -2.23 0.95
N LYS A 140 -9.44 -2.42 1.60
CA LYS A 140 -8.45 -1.42 1.98
C LYS A 140 -7.07 -1.87 1.52
N MET A 141 -6.45 -1.11 0.64
CA MET A 141 -5.05 -1.27 0.28
C MET A 141 -4.19 -0.79 1.46
N VAL A 142 -3.27 -1.64 1.91
CA VAL A 142 -2.33 -1.36 3.01
C VAL A 142 -0.89 -1.41 2.52
N ASP A 143 0.03 -0.93 3.35
CA ASP A 143 1.47 -1.01 3.11
C ASP A 143 1.96 -0.36 1.79
N PHE A 144 1.12 0.46 1.16
CA PHE A 144 1.51 1.34 0.06
C PHE A 144 2.54 2.35 0.53
N GLY A 145 3.52 2.64 -0.32
CA GLY A 145 4.40 3.79 -0.14
C GLY A 145 5.33 3.75 1.09
N VAL A 146 5.35 2.72 1.92
CA VAL A 146 6.44 2.56 2.92
C VAL A 146 7.79 2.54 2.20
N SER A 147 7.86 2.02 0.98
CA SER A 147 9.09 2.08 0.17
C SER A 147 9.34 3.46 -0.46
N GLU A 148 8.32 4.31 -0.57
CA GLU A 148 8.37 5.63 -1.22
C GLU A 148 8.59 6.78 -0.23
N MET A 149 8.13 6.65 1.03
CA MET A 149 8.44 7.59 2.14
C MET A 149 9.93 7.87 2.30
N PHE A 150 10.78 7.02 1.74
CA PHE A 150 12.23 7.03 1.89
C PHE A 150 12.97 7.25 0.56
N THR A 151 12.26 7.38 -0.57
CA THR A 151 12.84 7.66 -1.91
C THR A 151 12.31 9.01 -2.41
N ARG A 152 13.16 10.06 -2.45
CA ARG A 152 12.77 11.35 -3.06
C ARG A 152 12.61 11.19 -4.58
N ARG A 153 11.40 11.49 -5.05
CA ARG A 153 10.97 11.84 -6.42
C ARG A 153 10.92 10.74 -7.49
N ALA A 154 9.78 10.83 -8.18
CA ALA A 154 9.45 10.55 -9.57
C ALA A 154 9.33 9.09 -9.99
N ASP A 155 8.23 8.83 -10.69
CA ASP A 155 7.78 7.78 -11.63
C ASP A 155 8.74 6.67 -12.10
N ALA A 156 10.04 6.80 -11.86
CA ALA A 156 11.09 5.83 -12.15
C ALA A 156 11.45 4.99 -10.89
N VAL A 157 11.27 3.67 -11.00
CA VAL A 157 11.72 2.72 -9.96
C VAL A 157 13.20 2.37 -10.20
N HIS A 158 14.08 2.84 -9.32
CA HIS A 158 15.53 2.57 -9.39
C HIS A 158 16.00 1.38 -8.53
N THR A 159 15.10 0.72 -7.79
CA THR A 159 15.44 -0.40 -6.89
C THR A 159 14.40 -1.51 -6.97
N ALA A 160 14.83 -2.77 -7.04
CA ALA A 160 13.99 -3.97 -6.94
C ALA A 160 13.43 -4.14 -5.51
N ALA A 161 12.49 -3.29 -5.13
CA ALA A 161 11.68 -3.41 -3.91
C ALA A 161 10.33 -4.09 -4.24
N GLY A 162 9.76 -4.80 -3.27
CA GLY A 162 8.49 -5.51 -3.42
C GLY A 162 8.63 -7.03 -3.33
N SER A 163 7.49 -7.73 -3.40
CA SER A 163 7.43 -9.19 -3.34
C SER A 163 7.83 -9.82 -4.68
N PRO A 164 8.88 -10.67 -4.75
CA PRO A 164 9.48 -11.13 -6.01
C PRO A 164 8.50 -11.70 -7.04
N ALA A 165 7.46 -12.42 -6.60
CA ALA A 165 6.47 -13.05 -7.48
C ALA A 165 5.50 -12.06 -8.17
N PHE A 166 5.40 -10.83 -7.65
CA PHE A 166 4.52 -9.78 -8.16
C PHE A 166 5.28 -8.70 -8.93
N MET A 167 6.60 -8.86 -9.07
CA MET A 167 7.48 -7.92 -9.75
C MET A 167 7.30 -8.02 -11.29
N PRO A 168 7.25 -6.90 -12.01
CA PRO A 168 7.18 -6.92 -13.47
C PRO A 168 8.49 -7.35 -14.13
N PRO A 169 8.47 -7.90 -15.35
CA PRO A 169 9.65 -8.48 -16.00
C PRO A 169 10.79 -7.48 -16.20
N GLU A 170 10.48 -6.21 -16.47
CA GLU A 170 11.48 -5.15 -16.61
C GLU A 170 12.29 -4.93 -15.33
N LEU A 171 11.71 -5.13 -14.14
CA LEU A 171 12.43 -5.01 -12.86
C LEU A 171 13.19 -6.29 -12.46
N CYS A 172 12.93 -7.42 -13.13
CA CYS A 172 13.68 -8.66 -12.93
C CYS A 172 15.06 -8.66 -13.61
N ARG A 173 15.32 -7.70 -14.52
CA ARG A 173 16.58 -7.60 -15.26
C ARG A 173 17.61 -6.78 -14.50
N ALA A 174 18.88 -7.17 -14.58
CA ALA A 174 19.97 -6.29 -14.18
C ALA A 174 20.01 -5.06 -15.11
N HIS A 175 20.32 -3.89 -14.56
CA HIS A 175 20.44 -2.63 -15.33
C HIS A 175 19.16 -2.23 -16.09
N HIS A 176 18.00 -2.38 -15.45
CA HIS A 176 16.69 -2.11 -16.03
C HIS A 176 16.40 -0.64 -16.43
N GLY A 177 17.27 0.31 -16.07
CA GLY A 177 17.04 1.74 -16.31
C GLY A 177 15.81 2.25 -15.56
N ASP A 178 15.16 3.28 -16.10
CA ASP A 178 13.99 3.89 -15.50
C ASP A 178 12.73 3.10 -15.88
N VAL A 179 12.02 2.60 -14.87
CA VAL A 179 10.77 1.84 -15.04
C VAL A 179 9.60 2.64 -14.51
N SER A 180 8.53 2.74 -15.31
CA SER A 180 7.27 3.36 -14.90
C SER A 180 6.68 2.61 -13.69
N GLY A 181 6.66 3.28 -12.53
CA GLY A 181 6.08 2.72 -11.32
C GLY A 181 4.58 2.41 -11.44
N THR A 182 3.83 3.24 -12.17
CA THR A 182 2.40 3.02 -12.39
C THR A 182 2.13 1.78 -13.26
N LYS A 183 2.94 1.55 -14.32
CA LYS A 183 2.88 0.31 -15.11
C LYS A 183 3.34 -0.93 -14.33
N ALA A 184 4.26 -0.77 -13.39
CA ALA A 184 4.69 -1.83 -12.49
C ALA A 184 3.55 -2.26 -11.54
N ASP A 185 2.84 -1.29 -10.96
CA ASP A 185 1.66 -1.57 -10.11
C ASP A 185 0.55 -2.29 -10.90
N LEU A 186 0.30 -1.90 -12.16
CA LEU A 186 -0.69 -2.57 -13.00
C LEU A 186 -0.31 -4.03 -13.30
N TRP A 187 0.97 -4.34 -13.50
CA TRP A 187 1.44 -5.72 -13.59
C TRP A 187 1.15 -6.48 -12.28
N SER A 188 1.54 -5.93 -11.13
CA SER A 188 1.31 -6.54 -9.82
C SER A 188 -0.18 -6.77 -9.54
N LEU A 189 -1.05 -5.85 -9.99
CA LEU A 189 -2.50 -6.02 -9.94
C LEU A 189 -2.99 -7.14 -10.86
N GLY A 190 -2.40 -7.31 -12.05
CA GLY A 190 -2.67 -8.43 -12.95
C GLY A 190 -2.30 -9.78 -12.33
N VAL A 191 -1.14 -9.86 -11.68
CA VAL A 191 -0.71 -11.08 -10.95
C VAL A 191 -1.67 -11.35 -9.79
N THR A 192 -2.10 -10.30 -9.08
CA THR A 192 -3.08 -10.40 -8.00
C THR A 192 -4.44 -10.91 -8.48
N LEU A 193 -4.93 -10.41 -9.63
CA LEU A 193 -6.17 -10.89 -10.25
C LEU A 193 -6.05 -12.36 -10.65
N TYR A 194 -4.92 -12.77 -11.20
CA TYR A 194 -4.66 -14.18 -11.52
C TYR A 194 -4.79 -15.04 -10.24
N CYS A 195 -4.13 -14.64 -9.15
CA CYS A 195 -4.25 -15.34 -7.87
C CYS A 195 -5.69 -15.41 -7.37
N PHE A 196 -6.49 -14.35 -7.54
CA PHE A 196 -7.90 -14.36 -7.15
C PHE A 196 -8.69 -15.46 -7.85
N VAL A 197 -8.45 -15.67 -9.15
CA VAL A 197 -9.31 -16.55 -9.96
C VAL A 197 -8.76 -17.97 -10.10
N THR A 198 -7.48 -18.19 -9.83
CA THR A 198 -6.84 -19.51 -9.91
C THR A 198 -6.41 -20.07 -8.56
N GLY A 199 -6.24 -19.20 -7.56
CA GLY A 199 -5.74 -19.59 -6.25
C GLY A 199 -4.23 -19.85 -6.22
N HIS A 200 -3.47 -19.58 -7.29
CA HIS A 200 -2.02 -19.77 -7.33
C HIS A 200 -1.33 -18.68 -8.17
N LEU A 201 0.00 -18.62 -8.11
CA LEU A 201 0.78 -17.67 -8.92
C LEU A 201 0.77 -18.03 -10.42
N PRO A 202 0.83 -17.04 -11.34
CA PRO A 202 0.97 -17.28 -12.78
C PRO A 202 2.36 -17.76 -13.18
N PHE A 203 3.39 -17.38 -12.41
CA PHE A 203 4.78 -17.75 -12.63
C PHE A 203 5.35 -18.29 -11.30
N HIS A 204 6.09 -19.39 -11.37
CA HIS A 204 6.65 -20.05 -10.19
C HIS A 204 8.11 -20.41 -10.40
N GLY A 205 8.90 -20.31 -9.32
CA GLY A 205 10.28 -20.76 -9.24
C GLY A 205 10.69 -21.01 -7.80
N ASP A 206 11.51 -22.04 -7.59
CA ASP A 206 11.90 -22.53 -6.25
C ASP A 206 12.90 -21.61 -5.52
N SER A 207 13.40 -20.60 -6.21
CA SER A 207 14.27 -19.55 -5.67
C SER A 207 13.93 -18.20 -6.30
N VAL A 208 14.37 -17.10 -5.69
CA VAL A 208 14.15 -15.75 -6.26
C VAL A 208 14.73 -15.62 -7.67
N PRO A 209 15.96 -16.07 -7.98
CA PRO A 209 16.47 -16.05 -9.36
C PRO A 209 15.64 -16.90 -10.32
N ALA A 210 15.22 -18.10 -9.91
CA ALA A 210 14.38 -18.97 -10.74
C ALA A 210 12.99 -18.34 -10.99
N MET A 211 12.43 -17.65 -9.99
CA MET A 211 11.19 -16.89 -10.13
C MET A 211 11.34 -15.75 -11.14
N TYR A 212 12.44 -15.00 -11.09
CA TYR A 212 12.72 -13.94 -12.06
C TYR A 212 12.87 -14.50 -13.48
N GLU A 213 13.56 -15.62 -13.65
CA GLU A 213 13.65 -16.29 -14.94
C GLU A 213 12.28 -16.75 -15.45
N ALA A 214 11.42 -17.28 -14.56
CA ALA A 214 10.05 -17.65 -14.90
C ALA A 214 9.24 -16.43 -15.36
N ILE A 215 9.28 -15.33 -14.60
CA ILE A 215 8.63 -14.06 -14.95
C ILE A 215 9.12 -13.53 -16.30
N LEU A 216 10.40 -13.70 -16.63
CA LEU A 216 10.98 -13.27 -17.90
C LEU A 216 10.60 -14.18 -19.07
N GLN A 217 10.68 -15.51 -18.91
CA GLN A 217 10.62 -16.44 -20.06
C GLN A 217 9.34 -17.26 -20.17
N GLN A 218 8.68 -17.64 -19.06
CA GLN A 218 7.53 -18.55 -19.13
C GLN A 218 6.31 -17.85 -19.76
N PRO A 219 5.62 -18.48 -20.71
CA PRO A 219 4.39 -17.93 -21.25
C PRO A 219 3.29 -17.92 -20.18
N LEU A 220 2.40 -16.92 -20.24
CA LEU A 220 1.21 -16.89 -19.39
C LEU A 220 0.28 -18.05 -19.79
N THR A 221 -0.04 -18.92 -18.83
CA THR A 221 -1.00 -20.01 -19.01
C THR A 221 -2.29 -19.69 -18.27
N LEU A 222 -3.41 -19.69 -19.00
CA LEU A 222 -4.75 -19.38 -18.48
C LEU A 222 -5.62 -20.65 -18.46
N PRO A 223 -6.29 -20.98 -17.34
CA PRO A 223 -7.22 -22.08 -17.29
C PRO A 223 -8.41 -21.91 -18.26
N GLU A 224 -8.87 -23.02 -18.84
CA GLU A 224 -9.98 -23.02 -19.82
C GLU A 224 -11.33 -22.58 -19.23
N HIS A 225 -11.50 -22.68 -17.91
CA HIS A 225 -12.74 -22.32 -17.22
C HIS A 225 -12.91 -20.81 -17.00
N LEU A 226 -11.89 -20.00 -17.28
CA LEU A 226 -12.00 -18.55 -17.17
C LEU A 226 -12.86 -17.98 -18.30
N SER A 227 -13.68 -16.98 -18.01
CA SER A 227 -14.46 -16.29 -19.05
C SER A 227 -13.53 -15.64 -20.09
N ALA A 228 -13.99 -15.57 -21.34
CA ALA A 228 -13.21 -14.95 -22.41
C ALA A 228 -12.82 -13.48 -22.09
N PRO A 229 -13.71 -12.63 -21.51
CA PRO A 229 -13.33 -11.28 -21.09
C PRO A 229 -12.27 -11.27 -19.98
N LEU A 230 -12.32 -12.18 -19.00
CA LEU A 230 -11.30 -12.26 -17.95
C LEU A 230 -9.94 -12.66 -18.53
N ALA A 231 -9.94 -13.66 -19.41
CA ALA A 231 -8.73 -14.12 -20.07
C ALA A 231 -8.10 -13.01 -20.93
N ASP A 232 -8.90 -12.21 -21.63
CA ASP A 232 -8.45 -11.05 -22.40
C ASP A 232 -7.80 -9.99 -21.50
N LEU A 233 -8.45 -9.64 -20.39
CA LEU A 233 -7.92 -8.71 -19.40
C LEU A 233 -6.57 -9.15 -18.84
N LEU A 234 -6.44 -10.42 -18.44
CA LEU A 234 -5.20 -10.96 -17.89
C LEU A 234 -4.07 -10.92 -18.92
N ARG A 235 -4.33 -11.21 -20.21
CA ARG A 235 -3.32 -11.11 -21.27
C ARG A 235 -2.84 -9.66 -21.48
N GLY A 236 -3.75 -8.70 -21.44
CA GLY A 236 -3.42 -7.28 -21.58
C GLY A 236 -2.60 -6.72 -20.41
N MET A 237 -2.96 -7.10 -19.17
CA MET A 237 -2.26 -6.66 -17.96
C MET A 237 -0.91 -7.35 -17.75
N LEU A 238 -0.82 -8.64 -18.07
CA LEU A 238 0.39 -9.45 -17.91
C LEU A 238 1.21 -9.55 -19.21
N ASN A 239 1.12 -8.52 -20.06
CA ASN A 239 2.05 -8.37 -21.16
C ASN A 239 3.46 -8.06 -20.63
N LYS A 240 4.43 -8.88 -21.03
CA LYS A 240 5.81 -8.76 -20.55
C LYS A 240 6.52 -7.54 -21.10
N ASP A 241 6.08 -7.04 -22.24
CA ASP A 241 6.53 -5.76 -22.78
C ASP A 241 5.72 -4.62 -22.14
N PRO A 242 6.35 -3.74 -21.34
CA PRO A 242 5.66 -2.64 -20.64
C PRO A 242 5.02 -1.61 -21.59
N ASP A 243 5.52 -1.48 -22.82
CA ASP A 243 4.98 -0.56 -23.82
C ASP A 243 3.66 -1.09 -24.41
N HIS A 244 3.55 -2.42 -24.53
CA HIS A 244 2.34 -3.11 -24.98
C HIS A 244 1.41 -3.52 -23.82
N ARG A 245 1.84 -3.32 -22.56
CA ARG A 245 1.02 -3.54 -21.37
C ARG A 245 -0.05 -2.48 -21.25
N TRP A 246 -1.30 -2.92 -21.09
CA TRP A 246 -2.44 -2.01 -20.99
C TRP A 246 -2.28 -1.01 -19.85
N ASP A 247 -2.64 0.22 -20.14
CA ASP A 247 -2.66 1.30 -19.16
C ASP A 247 -3.96 1.30 -18.35
N LEU A 248 -3.97 2.14 -17.33
CA LEU A 248 -5.11 2.29 -16.43
C LEU A 248 -6.40 2.67 -17.19
N ALA A 249 -6.30 3.60 -18.15
CA ALA A 249 -7.44 4.09 -18.92
C ALA A 249 -8.11 2.98 -19.75
N THR A 250 -7.30 2.09 -20.33
CA THR A 250 -7.74 0.91 -21.06
C THR A 250 -8.43 -0.08 -20.11
N ILE A 251 -7.78 -0.41 -18.97
CA ILE A 251 -8.31 -1.37 -17.99
C ILE A 251 -9.66 -0.91 -17.42
N ARG A 252 -9.81 0.38 -17.09
CA ARG A 252 -11.08 0.93 -16.52
C ARG A 252 -12.30 0.69 -17.39
N LYS A 253 -12.12 0.70 -18.72
CA LYS A 253 -13.20 0.56 -19.70
C LYS A 253 -13.40 -0.87 -20.15
N HIS A 254 -12.56 -1.79 -19.67
CA HIS A 254 -12.56 -3.16 -20.15
C HIS A 254 -13.92 -3.85 -19.85
N PRO A 255 -14.46 -4.66 -20.78
CA PRO A 255 -15.78 -5.29 -20.62
C PRO A 255 -15.90 -6.14 -19.34
N TRP A 256 -14.85 -6.90 -18.99
CA TRP A 256 -14.83 -7.66 -17.74
C TRP A 256 -14.92 -6.77 -16.48
N VAL A 257 -14.30 -5.59 -16.51
CA VAL A 257 -14.24 -4.66 -15.37
C VAL A 257 -15.59 -3.96 -15.17
N THR A 258 -16.23 -3.59 -16.28
CA THR A 258 -17.51 -2.87 -16.28
C THR A 258 -18.74 -3.78 -16.34
N ALA A 259 -18.53 -5.11 -16.32
CA ALA A 259 -19.58 -6.11 -16.57
C ALA A 259 -20.39 -5.79 -17.84
N ASP A 260 -19.69 -5.62 -18.97
CA ASP A 260 -20.26 -5.21 -20.26
C ASP A 260 -21.08 -3.91 -20.15
N ALA A 261 -20.51 -2.91 -19.48
CA ALA A 261 -21.11 -1.61 -19.17
C ALA A 261 -22.33 -1.62 -18.21
N LEU A 262 -22.70 -2.77 -17.62
CA LEU A 262 -23.77 -2.85 -16.61
C LEU A 262 -23.36 -2.29 -15.23
N ALA A 263 -22.05 -2.27 -14.95
CA ALA A 263 -21.47 -1.76 -13.71
C ALA A 263 -20.27 -0.86 -14.03
N PRO A 264 -20.49 0.32 -14.66
CA PRO A 264 -19.40 1.23 -14.95
C PRO A 264 -18.74 1.72 -13.64
N LEU A 265 -17.43 1.88 -13.68
CA LEU A 265 -16.71 2.52 -12.57
C LEU A 265 -17.11 3.98 -12.45
N VAL A 266 -17.00 4.52 -11.23
CA VAL A 266 -17.12 5.96 -11.00
C VAL A 266 -16.17 6.73 -11.94
N PRO A 267 -16.55 7.91 -12.46
CA PRO A 267 -15.67 8.70 -13.32
C PRO A 267 -14.34 9.02 -12.62
N SER A 268 -13.22 8.98 -13.35
CA SER A 268 -11.89 9.22 -12.77
C SER A 268 -11.79 10.59 -12.08
N VAL A 269 -12.43 11.63 -12.65
CA VAL A 269 -12.49 12.97 -12.05
C VAL A 269 -13.16 12.96 -10.67
N GLU A 270 -14.19 12.14 -10.49
CA GLU A 270 -14.86 11.99 -9.20
C GLU A 270 -14.05 11.14 -8.23
N ASN A 271 -13.45 10.06 -8.71
CA ASN A 271 -12.60 9.18 -7.92
C ASN A 271 -11.36 9.90 -7.35
N CYS A 272 -10.80 10.83 -8.12
CA CYS A 272 -9.56 11.55 -7.82
C CYS A 272 -9.77 13.00 -7.34
N LYS A 273 -11.01 13.42 -7.06
CA LYS A 273 -11.30 14.81 -6.66
C LYS A 273 -10.54 15.28 -5.41
N ASP A 274 -10.19 14.34 -4.52
CA ASP A 274 -9.52 14.57 -3.24
C ASP A 274 -8.07 14.05 -3.25
N SER A 275 -7.45 13.91 -4.43
CA SER A 275 -6.05 13.50 -4.56
C SER A 275 -5.10 14.50 -3.89
N VAL A 276 -4.04 13.98 -3.28
CA VAL A 276 -3.10 14.79 -2.50
C VAL A 276 -1.92 15.17 -3.38
N THR A 277 -1.86 16.44 -3.79
CA THR A 277 -0.74 16.97 -4.59
C THR A 277 0.27 17.75 -3.73
N GLU A 278 -0.20 18.40 -2.65
CA GLU A 278 0.63 19.26 -1.80
C GLU A 278 0.32 19.12 -0.29
N VAL A 279 1.36 19.41 0.52
CA VAL A 279 1.31 19.47 1.98
C VAL A 279 1.87 20.80 2.45
N THR A 280 1.21 21.40 3.44
CA THR A 280 1.63 22.66 4.06
C THR A 280 2.72 22.43 5.10
N ASP A 281 3.55 23.43 5.38
CA ASP A 281 4.60 23.33 6.41
C ASP A 281 4.03 23.01 7.80
N GLN A 282 2.81 23.47 8.10
CA GLN A 282 2.12 23.16 9.35
C GLN A 282 1.73 21.68 9.44
N GLU A 283 1.26 21.08 8.35
CA GLU A 283 0.97 19.63 8.28
C GLU A 283 2.25 18.81 8.42
N VAL A 284 3.35 19.24 7.80
CA VAL A 284 4.67 18.61 7.93
C VAL A 284 5.19 18.69 9.38
N SER A 285 5.04 19.84 10.02
CA SER A 285 5.45 20.03 11.42
C SER A 285 4.65 19.12 12.37
N ASN A 286 3.35 18.96 12.12
CA ASN A 286 2.42 18.16 12.94
C ASN A 286 2.31 16.69 12.46
N ALA A 287 3.17 16.26 11.54
CA ALA A 287 3.07 14.95 10.92
C ALA A 287 3.34 13.82 11.93
N ILE A 288 4.29 14.02 12.83
CA ILE A 288 4.76 13.04 13.81
C ILE A 288 4.62 13.61 15.21
N HIS A 289 3.83 12.95 16.06
CA HIS A 289 3.61 13.36 17.44
C HIS A 289 4.58 12.65 18.38
N SER A 290 5.46 13.40 19.05
CA SER A 290 6.32 12.84 20.09
C SER A 290 5.54 12.58 21.39
N ILE A 291 5.62 11.36 21.90
CA ILE A 291 4.99 10.93 23.15
C ILE A 291 6.07 10.64 24.20
N SER A 292 5.73 10.80 25.48
CA SER A 292 6.66 10.56 26.59
C SER A 292 6.88 9.08 26.90
N SER A 293 5.89 8.22 26.66
CA SER A 293 6.02 6.77 26.81
C SER A 293 4.88 6.05 26.11
N LEU A 294 5.20 5.17 25.15
CA LEU A 294 4.18 4.36 24.47
C LEU A 294 3.36 3.50 25.45
N THR A 295 4.02 2.89 26.44
CA THR A 295 3.34 2.03 27.41
C THR A 295 2.25 2.78 28.18
N THR A 296 2.48 4.05 28.48
CA THR A 296 1.52 4.91 29.17
C THR A 296 0.33 5.22 28.27
N VAL A 297 0.58 5.57 27.01
CA VAL A 297 -0.47 5.84 26.00
C VAL A 297 -1.33 4.59 25.78
N LEU A 298 -0.71 3.41 25.62
CA LEU A 298 -1.43 2.15 25.43
C LEU A 298 -2.27 1.78 26.65
N LYS A 299 -1.73 1.90 27.87
CA LYS A 299 -2.48 1.69 29.11
C LYS A 299 -3.68 2.63 29.21
N ALA A 300 -3.49 3.92 28.92
CA ALA A 300 -4.57 4.88 28.89
C ALA A 300 -5.67 4.48 27.87
N ALA A 301 -5.28 4.16 26.64
CA ALA A 301 -6.20 3.72 25.59
C ALA A 301 -7.00 2.45 26.00
N MET A 302 -6.35 1.47 26.64
CA MET A 302 -7.01 0.27 27.15
C MET A 302 -8.03 0.60 28.25
N ILE A 303 -7.69 1.49 29.19
CA ILE A 303 -8.60 1.95 30.25
C ILE A 303 -9.80 2.66 29.62
N PHE A 304 -9.59 3.58 28.68
CA PHE A 304 -10.67 4.28 27.98
C PHE A 304 -11.57 3.32 27.20
N LYS A 305 -10.99 2.37 26.46
CA LYS A 305 -11.76 1.37 25.71
C LYS A 305 -12.56 0.44 26.62
N SER A 306 -12.02 0.09 27.80
CA SER A 306 -12.73 -0.70 28.81
C SER A 306 -13.93 0.07 29.36
N ARG A 307 -13.72 1.33 29.78
CA ARG A 307 -14.79 2.22 30.29
C ARG A 307 -15.86 2.51 29.24
N TYR A 308 -15.48 2.75 27.99
CA TYR A 308 -16.43 2.96 26.89
C TYR A 308 -17.32 1.74 26.66
N ARG A 309 -16.73 0.53 26.64
CA ARG A 309 -17.50 -0.73 26.53
C ARG A 309 -18.45 -0.96 27.71
N GLN A 310 -18.00 -0.68 28.94
CA GLN A 310 -18.83 -0.78 30.13
C GLN A 310 -20.03 0.17 30.07
N ARG A 311 -19.82 1.39 29.57
CA ARG A 311 -20.88 2.40 29.41
C ARG A 311 -21.90 1.98 28.35
N LEU A 312 -21.48 1.51 27.18
CA LEU A 312 -22.39 1.01 26.15
C LEU A 312 -23.23 -0.16 26.66
N ALA A 313 -22.61 -1.13 27.34
CA ALA A 313 -23.33 -2.27 27.90
C ALA A 313 -24.33 -1.86 29.01
N ALA A 314 -24.07 -0.76 29.73
CA ALA A 314 -25.00 -0.21 30.71
C ALA A 314 -26.17 0.54 30.04
N GLU A 315 -25.92 1.25 28.94
CA GLU A 315 -26.93 1.94 28.14
C GLU A 315 -27.86 0.96 27.39
N GLU A 316 -27.35 -0.22 26.99
CA GLU A 316 -28.16 -1.30 26.40
C GLU A 316 -29.06 -1.98 27.44
N ARG A 317 -28.53 -2.32 28.63
CA ARG A 317 -29.33 -2.88 29.73
C ARG A 317 -30.43 -1.92 30.21
N GLY A 318 -30.14 -0.63 30.27
CA GLY A 318 -31.12 0.39 30.66
C GLY A 318 -32.26 0.60 29.64
N LYS A 319 -32.11 0.13 28.39
CA LYS A 319 -33.19 0.15 27.38
C LYS A 319 -34.08 -1.10 27.44
N GLU A 320 -33.57 -2.24 27.89
CA GLU A 320 -34.35 -3.47 28.08
C GLU A 320 -35.25 -3.38 29.33
N ASP A 321 -34.78 -2.72 30.39
CA ASP A 321 -35.55 -2.51 31.63
C ASP A 321 -36.62 -1.40 31.52
N GLY A 322 -36.69 -0.69 30.38
CA GLY A 322 -37.56 0.48 30.15
C GLY A 322 -38.78 0.22 29.27
N ALA A 323 -39.03 -1.01 28.81
CA ALA A 323 -40.25 -1.33 28.07
C ALA A 323 -41.42 -1.49 29.05
N PRO A 324 -42.46 -0.62 29.01
CA PRO A 324 -43.62 -0.80 29.87
C PRO A 324 -44.37 -2.06 29.43
N GLY A 325 -44.60 -2.97 30.39
CA GLY A 325 -45.41 -4.16 30.18
C GLY A 325 -46.79 -3.79 29.64
N ALA A 326 -47.21 -4.54 28.61
CA ALA A 326 -48.55 -4.52 28.04
C ALA A 326 -49.61 -4.99 29.04
#